data_AF-A0A7W8DSZ2-F1
#
_entry.id   AF-A0A7W8DSZ2-F1
#
_cell.length_a   1.000
_cell.length_b   1.000
_cell.length_c   1.000
_cell.angle_alpha   90.00
_cell.angle_beta   90.00
_cell.angle_gamma   90.00
#
_symmetry.space_group_name_H-M   'P 1'
#
loop_
_entity.id
_entity.type
_entity.pdbx_description
1 polymer ?
#
loop_
_entity_poly.entity_id
_entity_poly.type
_entity_poly.pdbx_seq_one_letter_code
_entity_poly.pdbx_strand_id
1 'polypeptide(L)'
;MRFFPIIMLLVGGFWTCSALAQTPTAPKPTLANVAYGTHEKQVLDFYQAASDQPVPLLFFIHGGGWMNGDKANPDFLAKCLESGISVVSINYRLIPDVSADKSVPPVKACLDDSARALQFVRSKAAEWKIDKTRIGGCGGSAGGFNALWLAFHPDMADAKSADPVARESTRLTCTLGFVPQTSLDPQQMRDWISNNDYGHHAFLLASYQEFVDKRGSLMPWIEKFSPYALATSDDPPVYLFYDSVPAMGKDAKDPPHSANFGVGLEEKLKKVGIPYELNYTGGPEVKHPDIFGFLLEHLK
;
A
#
# COMPACT_ATOMS: atom_id res chain seq x y z
N MET A 1 -20.74 -7.06 -84.94
CA MET A 1 -19.96 -6.63 -83.76
C MET A 1 -20.11 -7.71 -82.70
N ARG A 2 -18.99 -8.35 -82.31
CA ARG A 2 -18.94 -9.41 -81.30
C ARG A 2 -19.02 -8.78 -79.90
N PHE A 3 -19.96 -9.23 -79.06
CA PHE A 3 -19.98 -8.93 -77.63
C PHE A 3 -19.61 -10.20 -76.86
N PHE A 4 -18.51 -10.14 -76.11
CA PHE A 4 -18.10 -11.12 -75.10
C PHE A 4 -18.83 -10.82 -73.78
N PRO A 5 -19.37 -11.82 -73.06
CA PRO A 5 -19.77 -11.63 -71.67
C PRO A 5 -18.56 -11.87 -70.73
N ILE A 6 -18.37 -10.95 -69.80
CA ILE A 6 -17.37 -11.00 -68.72
C ILE A 6 -17.85 -11.98 -67.65
N ILE A 7 -17.01 -12.97 -67.32
CA ILE A 7 -17.19 -13.89 -66.19
C ILE A 7 -16.74 -13.17 -64.91
N MET A 8 -17.66 -13.01 -63.96
CA MET A 8 -17.40 -12.43 -62.64
C MET A 8 -16.96 -13.55 -61.68
N LEU A 9 -15.71 -13.53 -61.24
CA LEU A 9 -15.17 -14.44 -60.22
C LEU A 9 -15.72 -14.07 -58.83
N LEU A 10 -16.42 -14.99 -58.18
CA LEU A 10 -16.77 -14.94 -56.77
C LEU A 10 -15.61 -15.49 -55.92
N VAL A 11 -14.96 -14.61 -55.15
CA VAL A 11 -13.96 -14.98 -54.15
C VAL A 11 -14.69 -15.30 -52.85
N GLY A 12 -14.69 -16.57 -52.45
CA GLY A 12 -15.23 -17.02 -51.16
C GLY A 12 -14.31 -16.64 -50.00
N GLY A 13 -14.80 -15.84 -49.06
CA GLY A 13 -14.11 -15.49 -47.83
C GLY A 13 -14.18 -16.61 -46.80
N PHE A 14 -13.01 -17.10 -46.36
CA PHE A 14 -12.88 -17.94 -45.19
C PHE A 14 -13.07 -17.10 -43.92
N TRP A 15 -14.13 -17.38 -43.17
CA TRP A 15 -14.32 -16.84 -41.82
C TRP A 15 -13.54 -17.71 -40.83
N THR A 16 -12.38 -17.24 -40.38
CA THR A 16 -11.72 -17.82 -39.21
C THR A 16 -12.39 -17.31 -37.95
N CYS A 17 -13.12 -18.20 -37.27
CA CYS A 17 -13.67 -17.95 -35.95
C CYS A 17 -12.50 -17.85 -34.96
N SER A 18 -12.05 -16.63 -34.68
CA SER A 18 -11.08 -16.39 -33.60
C SER A 18 -11.83 -16.46 -32.28
N ALA A 19 -11.67 -17.56 -31.55
CA ALA A 19 -12.07 -17.62 -30.15
C ALA A 19 -11.22 -16.58 -29.39
N LEU A 20 -11.84 -15.46 -29.05
CA LEU A 20 -11.25 -14.48 -28.14
C LEU A 20 -10.99 -15.20 -26.81
N ALA A 21 -9.71 -15.32 -26.43
CA ALA A 21 -9.34 -15.77 -25.11
C ALA A 21 -10.04 -14.87 -24.08
N GLN A 22 -10.97 -15.43 -23.31
CA GLN A 22 -11.61 -14.71 -22.22
C GLN A 22 -10.52 -14.32 -21.23
N THR A 23 -10.33 -13.01 -21.03
CA THR A 23 -9.47 -12.51 -19.97
C THR A 23 -9.98 -13.09 -18.64
N PRO A 24 -9.13 -13.75 -17.83
CA PRO A 24 -9.56 -14.28 -16.54
C PRO A 24 -10.23 -13.16 -15.74
N THR A 25 -11.48 -13.37 -15.35
CA THR A 25 -12.21 -12.38 -14.56
C THR A 25 -11.53 -12.28 -13.20
N ALA A 26 -11.21 -11.07 -12.75
CA ALA A 26 -10.57 -10.87 -11.45
C ALA A 26 -11.36 -11.59 -10.33
N PRO A 27 -10.68 -12.21 -9.34
CA PRO A 27 -11.36 -12.89 -8.25
C PRO A 27 -12.34 -11.93 -7.54
N LYS A 28 -13.55 -12.42 -7.27
CA LYS A 28 -14.55 -11.68 -6.49
C LYS A 28 -14.25 -11.83 -4.99
N PRO A 29 -14.56 -10.82 -4.17
CA PRO A 29 -14.43 -10.93 -2.72
C PRO A 29 -15.35 -12.02 -2.18
N THR A 30 -14.84 -12.78 -1.21
CA THR A 30 -15.62 -13.73 -0.42
C THR A 30 -16.62 -12.99 0.48
N LEU A 31 -16.18 -11.87 1.07
CA LEU A 31 -17.02 -10.91 1.78
C LEU A 31 -16.70 -9.51 1.26
N ALA A 32 -17.73 -8.77 0.83
CA ALA A 32 -17.57 -7.43 0.29
C ALA A 32 -18.10 -6.37 1.27
N ASN A 33 -17.44 -5.21 1.32
CA ASN A 33 -17.85 -4.04 2.10
C ASN A 33 -18.12 -4.34 3.58
N VAL A 34 -17.29 -5.18 4.19
CA VAL A 34 -17.39 -5.48 5.62
C VAL A 34 -16.99 -4.24 6.39
N ALA A 35 -17.92 -3.68 7.18
CA ALA A 35 -17.64 -2.50 8.00
C ALA A 35 -16.74 -2.87 9.20
N TYR A 36 -15.67 -2.09 9.39
CA TYR A 36 -14.77 -2.19 10.55
C TYR A 36 -14.87 -0.97 11.49
N GLY A 37 -15.69 0.01 11.12
CA GLY A 37 -15.98 1.22 11.88
C GLY A 37 -17.34 1.82 11.48
N THR A 38 -17.62 3.04 11.95
CA THR A 38 -18.93 3.69 11.77
C THR A 38 -19.00 4.59 10.55
N HIS A 39 -17.85 5.00 9.99
CA HIS A 39 -17.80 5.82 8.79
C HIS A 39 -18.01 4.96 7.53
N GLU A 40 -18.67 5.48 6.50
CA GLU A 40 -18.97 4.71 5.27
C GLU A 40 -17.73 4.20 4.52
N LYS A 41 -16.61 4.92 4.63
CA LYS A 41 -15.30 4.52 4.10
C LYS A 41 -14.58 3.47 4.95
N GLN A 42 -15.03 3.21 6.18
CA GLN A 42 -14.43 2.22 7.06
C GLN A 42 -14.94 0.81 6.72
N VAL A 43 -14.69 0.40 5.47
CA VAL A 43 -15.09 -0.89 4.90
C VAL A 43 -13.91 -1.60 4.26
N LEU A 44 -13.97 -2.92 4.22
CA LEU A 44 -12.96 -3.77 3.59
C LEU A 44 -13.60 -4.87 2.74
N ASP A 45 -12.80 -5.41 1.83
CA ASP A 45 -13.12 -6.63 1.09
C ASP A 45 -12.18 -7.75 1.53
N PHE A 46 -12.74 -8.93 1.79
CA PHE A 46 -12.00 -10.13 2.17
C PHE A 46 -12.07 -11.17 1.05
N TYR A 47 -10.91 -11.68 0.68
CA TYR A 47 -10.71 -12.73 -0.32
C TYR A 47 -10.05 -13.92 0.36
N GLN A 48 -10.82 -14.98 0.56
CA GLN A 48 -10.38 -16.15 1.29
C GLN A 48 -9.62 -17.11 0.37
N ALA A 49 -8.39 -17.47 0.74
CA ALA A 49 -7.69 -18.56 0.08
C ALA A 49 -8.27 -19.91 0.51
N ALA A 50 -8.31 -20.87 -0.41
CA ALA A 50 -8.86 -22.20 -0.11
C ALA A 50 -7.95 -22.97 0.86
N SER A 51 -8.46 -23.28 2.05
CA SER A 51 -7.74 -24.04 3.07
C SER A 51 -8.65 -24.56 4.18
N ASP A 52 -8.32 -25.72 4.73
CA ASP A 52 -8.94 -26.28 5.94
C ASP A 52 -8.30 -25.77 7.24
N GLN A 53 -7.09 -25.20 7.16
CA GLN A 53 -6.33 -24.64 8.29
C GLN A 53 -6.24 -23.10 8.19
N PRO A 54 -5.97 -22.39 9.31
CA PRO A 54 -5.68 -20.96 9.28
C PRO A 54 -4.50 -20.62 8.35
N VAL A 55 -4.68 -19.64 7.46
CA VAL A 55 -3.68 -19.22 6.46
C VAL A 55 -3.13 -17.81 6.73
N PRO A 56 -1.94 -17.47 6.23
CA PRO A 56 -1.45 -16.10 6.25
C PRO A 56 -2.38 -15.12 5.52
N LEU A 57 -2.18 -13.84 5.80
CA LEU A 57 -2.92 -12.75 5.18
C LEU A 57 -2.01 -11.69 4.57
N LEU A 58 -2.32 -11.25 3.36
CA LEU A 58 -1.88 -9.97 2.82
C LEU A 58 -2.91 -8.88 3.18
N PHE A 59 -2.50 -7.88 3.95
CA PHE A 59 -3.28 -6.69 4.26
C PHE A 59 -2.90 -5.56 3.30
N PHE A 60 -3.72 -5.39 2.26
CA PHE A 60 -3.50 -4.42 1.20
C PHE A 60 -4.16 -3.08 1.51
N ILE A 61 -3.41 -2.00 1.30
CA ILE A 61 -3.83 -0.61 1.49
C ILE A 61 -3.62 0.13 0.17
N HIS A 62 -4.71 0.69 -0.38
CA HIS A 62 -4.65 1.39 -1.65
C HIS A 62 -3.90 2.73 -1.55
N GLY A 63 -3.29 3.15 -2.67
CA GLY A 63 -2.68 4.47 -2.83
C GLY A 63 -3.72 5.57 -3.11
N GLY A 64 -3.26 6.71 -3.64
CA GLY A 64 -4.15 7.84 -3.98
C GLY A 64 -3.90 9.13 -3.21
N GLY A 65 -2.71 9.27 -2.61
CA GLY A 65 -2.28 10.49 -1.91
C GLY A 65 -3.17 10.85 -0.71
N TRP A 66 -3.87 9.87 -0.12
CA TRP A 66 -4.95 10.08 0.85
C TRP A 66 -6.11 10.99 0.37
N MET A 67 -6.14 11.36 -0.92
CA MET A 67 -7.15 12.23 -1.52
C MET A 67 -8.15 11.43 -2.35
N ASN A 68 -7.75 10.28 -2.87
CA ASN A 68 -8.57 9.37 -3.65
C ASN A 68 -8.16 7.90 -3.39
N GLY A 69 -8.79 6.99 -4.14
CA GLY A 69 -8.47 5.57 -4.14
C GLY A 69 -9.66 4.72 -3.71
N ASP A 70 -9.53 3.41 -3.93
CA ASP A 70 -10.51 2.41 -3.52
C ASP A 70 -9.83 1.05 -3.34
N LYS A 71 -10.40 0.21 -2.47
CA LYS A 71 -9.98 -1.17 -2.17
C LYS A 71 -10.12 -2.16 -3.32
N ALA A 72 -10.78 -1.79 -4.42
CA ALA A 72 -10.97 -2.68 -5.55
C ALA A 72 -9.64 -3.14 -6.16
N ASN A 73 -9.58 -4.42 -6.53
CA ASN A 73 -8.48 -5.05 -7.27
C ASN A 73 -7.08 -4.91 -6.60
N PRO A 74 -6.90 -5.42 -5.37
CA PRO A 74 -5.60 -5.35 -4.71
C PRO A 74 -4.51 -6.05 -5.52
N ASP A 75 -3.28 -5.53 -5.44
CA ASP A 75 -2.14 -6.13 -6.12
C ASP A 75 -1.88 -7.55 -5.63
N PHE A 76 -1.39 -8.41 -6.53
CA PHE A 76 -1.10 -9.83 -6.25
C PHE A 76 -2.28 -10.68 -5.82
N LEU A 77 -3.53 -10.20 -5.93
CA LEU A 77 -4.70 -10.95 -5.45
C LEU A 77 -4.71 -12.41 -5.91
N ALA A 78 -4.65 -12.65 -7.22
CA ALA A 78 -4.67 -14.02 -7.76
C ALA A 78 -3.48 -14.87 -7.25
N LYS A 79 -2.25 -14.31 -7.31
CA LYS A 79 -1.04 -15.01 -6.86
C LYS A 79 -1.09 -15.37 -5.37
N CYS A 80 -1.64 -14.48 -4.53
CA CYS A 80 -1.82 -14.73 -3.10
C CYS A 80 -2.78 -15.89 -2.87
N LEU A 81 -3.97 -15.83 -3.49
CA LEU A 81 -4.98 -16.87 -3.33
C LEU A 81 -4.48 -18.23 -3.82
N GLU A 82 -3.80 -18.27 -4.97
CA GLU A 82 -3.16 -19.47 -5.53
C GLU A 82 -2.06 -20.04 -4.62
N SER A 83 -1.36 -19.16 -3.89
CA SER A 83 -0.31 -19.56 -2.94
C SER A 83 -0.85 -19.89 -1.55
N GLY A 84 -2.16 -19.86 -1.33
CA GLY A 84 -2.76 -20.12 -0.02
C GLY A 84 -2.51 -18.99 0.98
N ILE A 85 -2.56 -17.74 0.53
CA ILE A 85 -2.52 -16.51 1.33
C ILE A 85 -3.84 -15.78 1.08
N SER A 86 -4.61 -15.53 2.13
CA SER A 86 -5.84 -14.74 2.00
C SER A 86 -5.48 -13.26 1.82
N VAL A 87 -6.40 -12.46 1.26
CA VAL A 87 -6.18 -11.02 1.07
C VAL A 87 -7.31 -10.23 1.73
N VAL A 88 -6.95 -9.18 2.45
CA VAL A 88 -7.88 -8.10 2.83
C VAL A 88 -7.44 -6.85 2.11
N SER A 89 -8.38 -6.14 1.50
CA SER A 89 -8.16 -4.82 0.91
C SER A 89 -9.08 -3.82 1.59
N ILE A 90 -8.53 -2.72 2.10
CA ILE A 90 -9.27 -1.76 2.93
C ILE A 90 -9.54 -0.46 2.16
N ASN A 91 -10.72 0.12 2.35
CA ASN A 91 -10.89 1.56 2.23
C ASN A 91 -10.56 2.19 3.60
N TYR A 92 -10.13 3.44 3.59
CA TYR A 92 -9.94 4.29 4.77
C TYR A 92 -10.47 5.69 4.46
N ARG A 93 -10.75 6.51 5.49
CA ARG A 93 -11.18 7.89 5.24
C ARG A 93 -10.13 8.67 4.48
N LEU A 94 -10.56 9.40 3.47
CA LEU A 94 -9.70 10.28 2.67
C LEU A 94 -9.71 11.70 3.26
N ILE A 95 -8.66 12.47 3.05
CA ILE A 95 -8.51 13.83 3.60
C ILE A 95 -9.73 14.74 3.33
N PRO A 96 -10.37 14.72 2.13
CA PRO A 96 -11.61 15.48 1.91
C PRO A 96 -12.74 15.10 2.89
N ASP A 97 -12.90 13.81 3.19
CA ASP A 97 -13.91 13.30 4.12
C ASP A 97 -13.55 13.68 5.57
N VAL A 98 -12.28 13.54 5.94
CA VAL A 98 -11.77 13.82 7.29
C VAL A 98 -11.86 15.30 7.66
N SER A 99 -11.75 16.19 6.66
CA SER A 99 -11.85 17.63 6.86
C SER A 99 -13.19 18.03 7.48
N ALA A 100 -14.26 17.27 7.23
CA ALA A 100 -15.56 17.47 7.86
C ALA A 100 -15.57 17.05 9.34
N ASP A 101 -14.80 16.02 9.70
CA ASP A 101 -14.71 15.45 11.05
C ASP A 101 -13.72 16.20 11.97
N LYS A 102 -13.01 17.22 11.46
CA LYS A 102 -12.04 18.05 12.20
C LYS A 102 -10.89 17.27 12.86
N SER A 103 -10.49 16.12 12.30
CA SER A 103 -9.30 15.42 12.79
C SER A 103 -8.03 16.20 12.44
N VAL A 104 -7.10 16.35 13.41
CA VAL A 104 -5.87 17.12 13.23
C VAL A 104 -4.64 16.28 13.62
N PRO A 105 -3.63 16.18 12.73
CA PRO A 105 -3.69 16.51 11.32
C PRO A 105 -4.62 15.53 10.56
N PRO A 106 -5.16 15.91 9.40
CA PRO A 106 -6.09 15.09 8.62
C PRO A 106 -5.57 13.68 8.32
N VAL A 107 -4.27 13.56 7.98
CA VAL A 107 -3.64 12.25 7.70
C VAL A 107 -3.76 11.26 8.87
N LYS A 108 -3.92 11.75 10.10
CA LYS A 108 -4.12 10.91 11.29
C LYS A 108 -5.30 9.96 11.13
N ALA A 109 -6.42 10.43 10.58
CA ALA A 109 -7.59 9.58 10.40
C ALA A 109 -7.36 8.49 9.35
N CYS A 110 -6.61 8.78 8.28
CA CYS A 110 -6.24 7.80 7.26
C CYS A 110 -5.38 6.66 7.85
N LEU A 111 -4.42 7.02 8.71
CA LEU A 111 -3.53 6.09 9.39
C LEU A 111 -4.26 5.30 10.48
N ASP A 112 -5.03 5.97 11.34
CA ASP A 112 -5.82 5.34 12.39
C ASP A 112 -6.86 4.37 11.84
N ASP A 113 -7.50 4.70 10.72
CA ASP A 113 -8.44 3.79 10.05
C ASP A 113 -7.74 2.53 9.55
N SER A 114 -6.50 2.66 9.06
CA SER A 114 -5.69 1.51 8.63
C SER A 114 -5.32 0.61 9.81
N ALA A 115 -4.93 1.20 10.95
CA ALA A 115 -4.69 0.47 12.20
C ALA A 115 -5.97 -0.23 12.70
N ARG A 116 -7.10 0.50 12.70
CA ARG A 116 -8.39 -0.04 13.12
C ARG A 116 -8.83 -1.22 12.26
N ALA A 117 -8.66 -1.11 10.95
CA ALA A 117 -8.98 -2.20 10.04
C ALA A 117 -8.11 -3.44 10.29
N LEU A 118 -6.81 -3.27 10.54
CA LEU A 118 -5.91 -4.38 10.88
C LEU A 118 -6.33 -5.08 12.19
N GLN A 119 -6.65 -4.31 13.22
CA GLN A 119 -7.17 -4.85 14.48
C GLN A 119 -8.49 -5.62 14.27
N PHE A 120 -9.40 -5.05 13.48
CA PHE A 120 -10.68 -5.69 13.16
C PHE A 120 -10.46 -7.03 12.44
N VAL A 121 -9.58 -7.06 11.45
CA VAL A 121 -9.21 -8.30 10.74
C VAL A 121 -8.66 -9.35 11.70
N ARG A 122 -7.76 -8.96 12.62
CA ARG A 122 -7.23 -9.87 13.65
C ARG A 122 -8.32 -10.40 14.58
N SER A 123 -9.30 -9.57 14.93
CA SER A 123 -10.44 -10.00 15.75
C SER A 123 -11.34 -11.03 15.04
N LYS A 124 -11.29 -11.06 13.70
CA LYS A 124 -12.02 -11.99 12.83
C LYS A 124 -11.23 -13.25 12.46
N ALA A 125 -10.00 -13.39 12.95
CA ALA A 125 -9.08 -14.44 12.50
C ALA A 125 -9.63 -15.86 12.61
N ALA A 126 -10.31 -16.20 13.71
CA ALA A 126 -10.94 -17.51 13.87
C ALA A 126 -12.08 -17.75 12.89
N GLU A 127 -12.94 -16.75 12.68
CA GLU A 127 -14.09 -16.80 11.76
C GLU A 127 -13.62 -16.92 10.29
N TRP A 128 -12.56 -16.19 9.94
CA TRP A 128 -12.08 -16.08 8.56
C TRP A 128 -10.96 -17.08 8.23
N LYS A 129 -10.61 -17.97 9.17
CA LYS A 129 -9.48 -18.92 9.07
C LYS A 129 -8.17 -18.21 8.68
N ILE A 130 -7.88 -17.11 9.37
CA ILE A 130 -6.62 -16.37 9.23
C ILE A 130 -5.71 -16.73 10.39
N ASP A 131 -4.44 -17.00 10.10
CA ASP A 131 -3.39 -17.02 11.11
C ASP A 131 -3.01 -15.57 11.46
N LYS A 132 -3.52 -15.09 12.59
CA LYS A 132 -3.27 -13.71 13.01
C LYS A 132 -1.79 -13.42 13.32
N THR A 133 -0.91 -14.42 13.41
CA THR A 133 0.53 -14.18 13.62
C THR A 133 1.31 -13.98 12.32
N ARG A 134 0.67 -14.20 11.17
CA ARG A 134 1.27 -14.11 9.82
C ARG A 134 0.47 -13.16 8.93
N ILE A 135 0.61 -11.86 9.20
CA ILE A 135 -0.04 -10.79 8.43
C ILE A 135 1.02 -9.86 7.86
N GLY A 136 1.17 -9.84 6.53
CA GLY A 136 2.03 -8.89 5.82
C GLY A 136 1.25 -7.65 5.40
N GLY A 137 1.83 -6.47 5.54
CA GLY A 137 1.23 -5.21 5.06
C GLY A 137 1.77 -4.83 3.69
N CYS A 138 0.91 -4.34 2.80
CA CYS A 138 1.31 -3.98 1.43
C CYS A 138 0.53 -2.78 0.91
N GLY A 139 1.17 -1.94 0.11
CA GLY A 139 0.49 -0.85 -0.58
C GLY A 139 1.42 -0.01 -1.45
N GLY A 140 0.81 0.74 -2.38
CA GLY A 140 1.52 1.64 -3.29
C GLY A 140 1.36 3.11 -2.90
N SER A 141 2.39 3.94 -3.11
CA SER A 141 2.35 5.38 -2.85
C SER A 141 1.89 5.66 -1.39
N ALA A 142 0.81 6.43 -1.18
CA ALA A 142 0.21 6.66 0.15
C ALA A 142 -0.21 5.37 0.89
N GLY A 143 -0.61 4.31 0.18
CA GLY A 143 -0.93 3.02 0.80
C GLY A 143 0.32 2.31 1.32
N GLY A 144 1.44 2.45 0.59
CA GLY A 144 2.74 1.97 1.04
C GLY A 144 3.28 2.79 2.22
N PHE A 145 3.02 4.10 2.25
CA PHE A 145 3.25 4.91 3.44
C PHE A 145 2.47 4.37 4.64
N ASN A 146 1.16 4.09 4.50
CA ASN A 146 0.34 3.54 5.58
C ASN A 146 0.85 2.18 6.06
N ALA A 147 1.28 1.30 5.14
CA ALA A 147 1.84 0.00 5.48
C ALA A 147 3.16 0.14 6.26
N LEU A 148 4.06 1.02 5.83
CA LEU A 148 5.29 1.35 6.56
C LEU A 148 5.02 1.99 7.92
N TRP A 149 4.02 2.88 8.01
CA TRP A 149 3.61 3.47 9.27
C TRP A 149 3.10 2.39 10.24
N LEU A 150 2.25 1.46 9.80
CA LEU A 150 1.83 0.33 10.63
C LEU A 150 3.00 -0.57 11.07
N ALA A 151 3.98 -0.76 10.19
CA ALA A 151 5.14 -1.59 10.48
C ALA A 151 6.04 -0.97 11.56
N PHE A 152 6.21 0.35 11.55
CA PHE A 152 7.15 1.07 12.43
C PHE A 152 6.49 1.76 13.63
N HIS A 153 5.16 1.90 13.61
CA HIS A 153 4.45 2.50 14.72
C HIS A 153 4.39 1.51 15.90
N PRO A 154 4.60 1.97 17.15
CA PRO A 154 4.42 1.13 18.33
C PRO A 154 3.07 0.42 18.33
N ASP A 155 3.07 -0.82 18.83
CA ASP A 155 1.84 -1.63 18.88
C ASP A 155 0.73 -0.88 19.60
N MET A 156 -0.43 -0.80 18.96
CA MET A 156 -1.60 -0.06 19.46
C MET A 156 -2.59 -0.94 20.22
N ALA A 157 -2.27 -2.23 20.44
CA ALA A 157 -3.06 -3.10 21.30
C ALA A 157 -3.23 -2.52 22.71
N ASP A 158 -4.48 -2.33 23.13
CA ASP A 158 -4.83 -2.00 24.50
C ASP A 158 -5.57 -3.18 25.14
N ALA A 159 -4.83 -4.02 25.86
CA ALA A 159 -5.36 -5.19 26.56
C ALA A 159 -6.47 -4.86 27.58
N LYS A 160 -6.56 -3.60 28.04
CA LYS A 160 -7.56 -3.15 29.01
C LYS A 160 -8.78 -2.49 28.36
N SER A 161 -8.79 -2.32 27.04
CA SER A 161 -9.89 -1.67 26.35
C SER A 161 -11.22 -2.42 26.52
N ALA A 162 -12.32 -1.68 26.66
CA ALA A 162 -13.66 -2.26 26.63
C ALA A 162 -14.04 -2.75 25.22
N ASP A 163 -13.44 -2.18 24.18
CA ASP A 163 -13.60 -2.61 22.79
C ASP A 163 -12.69 -3.82 22.51
N PRO A 164 -13.24 -5.02 22.24
CA PRO A 164 -12.44 -6.21 21.98
C PRO A 164 -11.55 -6.08 20.75
N VAL A 165 -11.92 -5.25 19.76
CA VAL A 165 -11.09 -5.03 18.57
C VAL A 165 -9.83 -4.26 18.93
N ALA A 166 -9.93 -3.25 19.79
CA ALA A 166 -8.78 -2.44 20.23
C ALA A 166 -7.75 -3.24 21.06
N ARG A 167 -8.09 -4.46 21.50
CA ARG A 167 -7.17 -5.37 22.19
C ARG A 167 -6.24 -6.12 21.23
N GLU A 168 -6.56 -6.17 19.94
CA GLU A 168 -5.74 -6.85 18.95
C GLU A 168 -4.53 -5.99 18.55
N SER A 169 -3.42 -6.66 18.22
CA SER A 169 -2.16 -6.02 17.83
C SER A 169 -2.27 -5.31 16.48
N THR A 170 -1.50 -4.24 16.28
CA THR A 170 -1.29 -3.61 14.97
C THR A 170 0.03 -4.02 14.32
N ARG A 171 0.81 -4.93 14.92
CA ARG A 171 2.10 -5.35 14.37
C ARG A 171 1.92 -6.21 13.13
N LEU A 172 2.78 -5.97 12.13
CA LEU A 172 2.89 -6.76 10.91
C LEU A 172 4.04 -7.75 11.01
N THR A 173 3.97 -8.85 10.26
CA THR A 173 5.04 -9.86 10.15
C THR A 173 6.13 -9.41 9.18
N CYS A 174 5.73 -8.72 8.10
CA CYS A 174 6.58 -8.07 7.12
C CYS A 174 5.82 -6.91 6.48
N THR A 175 6.52 -5.98 5.84
CA THR A 175 5.88 -4.89 5.09
C THR A 175 6.51 -4.68 3.72
N LEU A 176 5.66 -4.33 2.75
CA LEU A 176 6.00 -4.23 1.35
C LEU A 176 5.47 -2.90 0.80
N GLY A 177 6.33 -2.08 0.19
CA GLY A 177 5.95 -0.78 -0.34
C GLY A 177 6.30 -0.64 -1.82
N PHE A 178 5.32 -0.27 -2.65
CA PHE A 178 5.56 0.16 -4.03
C PHE A 178 5.62 1.67 -4.11
N VAL A 179 6.75 2.21 -4.54
CA VAL A 179 7.01 3.64 -4.65
C VAL A 179 6.46 4.47 -3.48
N PRO A 180 6.62 4.04 -2.21
CA PRO A 180 6.02 4.75 -1.09
C PRO A 180 6.73 6.08 -0.84
N GLN A 181 6.01 7.04 -0.30
CA GLN A 181 6.67 8.11 0.44
C GLN A 181 7.09 7.57 1.80
N THR A 182 8.23 8.04 2.31
CA THR A 182 8.82 7.49 3.56
C THR A 182 9.01 8.55 4.64
N SER A 183 8.61 9.79 4.38
CA SER A 183 8.71 10.91 5.30
C SER A 183 7.56 11.92 5.12
N LEU A 184 7.24 12.67 6.17
CA LEU A 184 6.42 13.87 6.14
C LEU A 184 7.22 15.12 6.56
N ASP A 185 8.55 15.04 6.68
CA ASP A 185 9.36 16.22 6.97
C ASP A 185 9.64 17.02 5.68
N PRO A 186 9.09 18.25 5.52
CA PRO A 186 9.21 19.00 4.28
C PRO A 186 10.65 19.42 3.94
N GLN A 187 11.52 19.61 4.94
CA GLN A 187 12.92 19.92 4.68
C GLN A 187 13.64 18.66 4.21
N GLN A 188 13.50 17.56 4.95
CA GLN A 188 14.11 16.28 4.60
C GLN A 188 13.71 15.83 3.19
N MET A 189 12.43 15.95 2.85
CA MET A 189 11.94 15.58 1.51
C MET A 189 12.54 16.45 0.41
N ARG A 190 12.82 17.74 0.65
CA ARG A 190 13.52 18.58 -0.33
C ARG A 190 15.01 18.33 -0.41
N ASP A 191 15.64 17.98 0.71
CA ASP A 191 17.04 17.56 0.71
C ASP A 191 17.22 16.29 -0.12
N TRP A 192 16.22 15.41 -0.13
CA TRP A 192 16.20 14.21 -0.97
C TRP A 192 15.79 14.51 -2.40
N ILE A 193 14.77 15.34 -2.64
CA ILE A 193 14.16 15.61 -3.94
C ILE A 193 13.90 17.11 -4.08
N SER A 194 14.76 17.85 -4.78
CA SER A 194 14.79 19.32 -4.72
C SER A 194 13.50 20.01 -5.18
N ASN A 195 12.80 19.41 -6.15
CA ASN A 195 11.50 19.85 -6.66
C ASN A 195 10.30 19.19 -5.97
N ASN A 196 10.46 18.57 -4.79
CA ASN A 196 9.33 17.98 -4.09
C ASN A 196 8.28 19.05 -3.69
N ASP A 197 7.04 18.78 -4.08
CA ASP A 197 5.85 19.57 -3.75
C ASP A 197 4.77 18.70 -3.08
N TYR A 198 5.09 17.45 -2.73
CA TYR A 198 4.14 16.49 -2.15
C TYR A 198 4.15 16.50 -0.61
N GLY A 199 3.00 16.22 0.01
CA GLY A 199 2.87 15.95 1.46
C GLY A 199 2.26 17.08 2.28
N HIS A 200 2.26 18.32 1.78
CA HIS A 200 1.65 19.46 2.47
C HIS A 200 0.13 19.29 2.70
N HIS A 201 -0.56 18.59 1.79
CA HIS A 201 -1.99 18.28 1.89
C HIS A 201 -2.31 17.34 3.06
N ALA A 202 -1.37 16.51 3.54
CA ALA A 202 -1.53 15.67 4.74
C ALA A 202 -1.88 16.50 6.00
N PHE A 203 -1.55 17.79 5.96
CA PHE A 203 -1.77 18.78 7.01
C PHE A 203 -2.78 19.88 6.61
N LEU A 204 -3.51 19.72 5.48
CA LEU A 204 -4.39 20.75 4.89
C LEU A 204 -3.71 22.12 4.68
N LEU A 205 -2.43 22.11 4.34
CA LEU A 205 -1.72 23.34 3.98
C LEU A 205 -1.96 23.67 2.52
N ALA A 206 -1.93 24.95 2.17
CA ALA A 206 -2.24 25.43 0.82
C ALA A 206 -1.06 25.29 -0.15
N SER A 207 0.16 25.14 0.36
CA SER A 207 1.36 25.00 -0.46
C SER A 207 2.48 24.30 0.29
N TYR A 208 3.48 23.82 -0.45
CA TYR A 208 4.69 23.29 0.15
C TYR A 208 5.55 24.35 0.83
N GLN A 209 5.53 25.61 0.36
CA GLN A 209 6.23 26.68 1.06
C GLN A 209 5.64 26.89 2.46
N GLU A 210 4.31 26.90 2.58
CA GLU A 210 3.65 26.96 3.89
C GLU A 210 4.03 25.75 4.76
N PHE A 211 4.22 24.57 4.16
CA PHE A 211 4.66 23.38 4.86
C PHE A 211 6.08 23.54 5.45
N VAL A 212 7.01 24.07 4.66
CA VAL A 212 8.36 24.41 5.12
C VAL A 212 8.30 25.47 6.24
N ASP A 213 7.54 26.54 6.05
CA ASP A 213 7.42 27.64 7.02
C ASP A 213 6.84 27.16 8.36
N LYS A 214 5.89 26.23 8.32
CA LYS A 214 5.24 25.65 9.51
C LYS A 214 5.97 24.42 10.08
N ARG A 215 7.04 23.94 9.45
CA ARG A 215 7.76 22.70 9.83
C ARG A 215 7.98 22.59 11.33
N GLY A 216 8.51 23.62 11.98
CA GLY A 216 8.80 23.62 13.41
C GLY A 216 7.58 23.27 14.29
N SER A 217 6.40 23.79 13.93
CA SER A 217 5.14 23.51 14.66
C SER A 217 4.55 22.13 14.35
N LEU A 218 4.90 21.55 13.19
CA LEU A 218 4.40 20.27 12.71
C LEU A 218 5.27 19.09 13.16
N MET A 219 6.51 19.33 13.62
CA MET A 219 7.43 18.27 14.02
C MET A 219 6.84 17.22 14.97
N PRO A 220 6.07 17.57 16.02
CA PRO A 220 5.47 16.55 16.89
C PRO A 220 4.53 15.58 16.16
N TRP A 221 3.85 16.04 15.10
CA TRP A 221 3.03 15.19 14.25
C TRP A 221 3.87 14.43 13.23
N ILE A 222 4.85 15.09 12.62
CA ILE A 222 5.77 14.46 11.66
C ILE A 222 6.51 13.29 12.32
N GLU A 223 6.98 13.45 13.55
CA GLU A 223 7.66 12.40 14.32
C GLU A 223 6.74 11.21 14.64
N LYS A 224 5.44 11.47 14.83
CA LYS A 224 4.43 10.44 15.12
C LYS A 224 3.97 9.66 13.88
N PHE A 225 4.07 10.26 12.70
CA PHE A 225 3.46 9.70 11.48
C PHE A 225 4.45 9.36 10.38
N SER A 226 5.66 9.92 10.37
CA SER A 226 6.64 9.62 9.32
C SER A 226 7.31 8.26 9.55
N PRO A 227 7.28 7.34 8.57
CA PRO A 227 8.01 6.08 8.66
C PRO A 227 9.48 6.26 9.03
N TYR A 228 10.17 7.24 8.41
CA TYR A 228 11.57 7.55 8.73
C TYR A 228 11.80 7.88 10.22
N ALA A 229 10.88 8.61 10.85
CA ALA A 229 11.02 8.99 12.25
C ALA A 229 10.78 7.81 13.20
N LEU A 230 9.82 6.94 12.84
CA LEU A 230 9.33 5.87 13.68
C LEU A 230 10.24 4.64 13.72
N ALA A 231 10.94 4.32 12.63
CA ALA A 231 11.66 3.05 12.50
C ALA A 231 12.60 2.75 13.69
N THR A 232 12.46 1.55 14.28
CA THR A 232 13.23 1.01 15.41
C THR A 232 13.71 -0.42 15.15
N SER A 233 14.68 -0.88 15.94
CA SER A 233 15.35 -2.17 15.71
C SER A 233 14.45 -3.40 15.86
N ASP A 234 13.28 -3.26 16.46
CA ASP A 234 12.30 -4.34 16.66
C ASP A 234 11.27 -4.43 15.54
N ASP A 235 11.32 -3.56 14.54
CA ASP A 235 10.36 -3.53 13.43
C ASP A 235 10.53 -4.72 12.47
N PRO A 236 9.45 -5.11 11.76
CA PRO A 236 9.48 -6.28 10.89
C PRO A 236 10.30 -6.03 9.61
N PRO A 237 10.70 -7.10 8.89
CA PRO A 237 11.39 -6.98 7.61
C PRO A 237 10.62 -6.14 6.57
N VAL A 238 11.36 -5.36 5.79
CA VAL A 238 10.81 -4.37 4.84
C VAL A 238 11.27 -4.66 3.41
N TYR A 239 10.35 -4.65 2.45
CA TYR A 239 10.68 -4.60 1.02
C TYR A 239 10.19 -3.29 0.41
N LEU A 240 11.07 -2.58 -0.29
CA LEU A 240 10.75 -1.35 -1.00
C LEU A 240 11.06 -1.52 -2.48
N PHE A 241 10.08 -1.20 -3.34
CA PHE A 241 10.25 -1.18 -4.79
C PHE A 241 10.11 0.24 -5.35
N TYR A 242 11.02 0.65 -6.24
CA TYR A 242 10.88 1.89 -7.01
C TYR A 242 11.26 1.68 -8.49
N ASP A 243 10.47 2.20 -9.41
CA ASP A 243 10.70 2.10 -10.86
C ASP A 243 11.56 3.26 -11.42
N SER A 244 12.30 3.94 -10.55
CA SER A 244 13.16 5.08 -10.91
C SER A 244 14.59 4.90 -10.40
N VAL A 245 15.53 5.58 -11.06
CA VAL A 245 16.93 5.67 -10.61
C VAL A 245 17.02 6.81 -9.57
N PRO A 246 17.59 6.58 -8.38
CA PRO A 246 17.73 7.64 -7.38
C PRO A 246 18.78 8.68 -7.79
N ALA A 247 18.50 9.94 -7.46
CA ALA A 247 19.39 11.09 -7.62
C ALA A 247 19.18 12.05 -6.44
N MET A 248 19.80 11.77 -5.30
CA MET A 248 19.63 12.55 -4.05
C MET A 248 19.97 14.03 -4.26
N GLY A 249 19.11 14.92 -3.75
CA GLY A 249 19.27 16.37 -3.84
C GLY A 249 19.09 16.93 -5.26
N LYS A 250 18.49 16.15 -6.18
CA LYS A 250 18.16 16.55 -7.55
C LYS A 250 16.66 16.52 -7.78
N ASP A 251 16.25 17.17 -8.86
CA ASP A 251 14.87 17.14 -9.31
C ASP A 251 14.51 15.73 -9.79
N ALA A 252 13.34 15.26 -9.40
CA ALA A 252 12.77 14.02 -9.88
C ALA A 252 11.71 14.30 -10.96
N LYS A 253 11.61 13.39 -11.94
CA LYS A 253 10.55 13.42 -12.95
C LYS A 253 9.17 13.24 -12.34
N ASP A 254 9.07 12.33 -11.37
CA ASP A 254 7.88 12.08 -10.56
C ASP A 254 8.27 12.14 -9.08
N PRO A 255 8.29 13.35 -8.47
CA PRO A 255 8.73 13.53 -7.09
C PRO A 255 8.08 12.59 -6.06
N PRO A 256 6.74 12.44 -5.98
CA PRO A 256 6.12 11.59 -4.96
C PRO A 256 6.47 10.09 -5.08
N HIS A 257 6.95 9.62 -6.23
CA HIS A 257 7.30 8.21 -6.46
C HIS A 257 8.80 7.99 -6.69
N SER A 258 9.62 8.98 -6.37
CA SER A 258 11.07 8.90 -6.56
C SER A 258 11.72 7.85 -5.64
N ALA A 259 12.66 7.07 -6.19
CA ALA A 259 13.54 6.16 -5.44
C ALA A 259 14.37 6.86 -4.35
N ASN A 260 14.48 8.19 -4.38
CA ASN A 260 15.12 8.96 -3.31
C ASN A 260 14.45 8.76 -1.96
N PHE A 261 13.13 8.53 -1.90
CA PHE A 261 12.44 8.16 -0.66
C PHE A 261 12.95 6.83 -0.11
N GLY A 262 13.22 5.86 -0.99
CA GLY A 262 13.78 4.56 -0.63
C GLY A 262 15.20 4.68 -0.09
N VAL A 263 16.07 5.38 -0.83
CA VAL A 263 17.47 5.63 -0.41
C VAL A 263 17.54 6.43 0.89
N GLY A 264 16.68 7.44 1.04
CA GLY A 264 16.59 8.22 2.28
C GLY A 264 16.18 7.37 3.48
N LEU A 265 15.18 6.49 3.33
CA LEU A 265 14.77 5.56 4.38
C LEU A 265 15.85 4.50 4.66
N GLU A 266 16.57 4.04 3.64
CA GLU A 266 17.62 3.03 3.76
C GLU A 266 18.68 3.41 4.82
N GLU A 267 19.08 4.68 4.87
CA GLU A 267 20.03 5.18 5.88
C GLU A 267 19.53 4.90 7.31
N LYS A 268 18.25 5.17 7.56
CA LYS A 268 17.61 4.91 8.84
C LYS A 268 17.51 3.41 9.11
N LEU A 269 17.05 2.61 8.14
CA LEU A 269 16.93 1.15 8.29
C LEU A 269 18.27 0.49 8.65
N LYS A 270 19.36 0.88 7.95
CA LYS A 270 20.73 0.46 8.27
C LYS A 270 21.12 0.83 9.69
N LYS A 271 20.84 2.07 10.11
CA LYS A 271 21.20 2.59 11.43
C LYS A 271 20.51 1.85 12.57
N VAL A 272 19.24 1.46 12.39
CA VAL A 272 18.48 0.74 13.42
C VAL A 272 18.58 -0.78 13.29
N GLY A 273 19.09 -1.30 12.18
CA GLY A 273 19.34 -2.73 11.99
C GLY A 273 18.11 -3.54 11.60
N ILE A 274 17.11 -2.93 10.95
CA ILE A 274 15.95 -3.65 10.41
C ILE A 274 16.39 -4.46 9.18
N PRO A 275 16.00 -5.74 9.01
CA PRO A 275 16.19 -6.45 7.75
C PRO A 275 15.39 -5.78 6.64
N TYR A 276 16.04 -5.44 5.53
CA TYR A 276 15.34 -4.81 4.41
C TYR A 276 15.91 -5.20 3.05
N GLU A 277 15.07 -5.03 2.02
CA GLU A 277 15.46 -5.05 0.61
C GLU A 277 14.95 -3.79 -0.07
N LEU A 278 15.86 -3.10 -0.76
CA LEU A 278 15.55 -1.89 -1.52
C LEU A 278 15.83 -2.16 -3.00
N ASN A 279 14.78 -2.48 -3.74
CA ASN A 279 14.82 -2.75 -5.18
C ASN A 279 14.44 -1.47 -5.94
N TYR A 280 15.35 -0.95 -6.77
CA TYR A 280 15.05 0.15 -7.65
C TYR A 280 15.73 0.02 -9.01
N THR A 281 15.28 0.80 -9.98
CA THR A 281 15.82 0.75 -11.35
C THR A 281 17.31 1.10 -11.34
N GLY A 282 18.15 0.20 -11.85
CA GLY A 282 19.61 0.35 -11.84
C GLY A 282 20.25 0.18 -10.46
N GLY A 283 19.50 -0.31 -9.46
CA GLY A 283 20.00 -0.66 -8.13
C GLY A 283 20.80 -1.96 -8.09
N PRO A 284 21.38 -2.29 -6.92
CA PRO A 284 22.05 -3.56 -6.72
C PRO A 284 21.06 -4.73 -6.84
N GLU A 285 21.59 -5.93 -7.11
CA GLU A 285 20.80 -7.15 -7.03
C GLU A 285 20.31 -7.37 -5.59
N VAL A 286 19.01 -7.58 -5.44
CA VAL A 286 18.35 -7.91 -4.18
C VAL A 286 18.07 -9.41 -4.14
N LYS A 287 17.88 -9.98 -2.94
CA LYS A 287 17.60 -11.41 -2.76
C LYS A 287 16.33 -11.82 -3.49
N HIS A 288 15.29 -10.99 -3.41
CA HIS A 288 14.02 -11.22 -4.07
C HIS A 288 13.86 -10.25 -5.26
N PRO A 289 13.92 -10.75 -6.51
CA PRO A 289 13.82 -9.89 -7.69
C PRO A 289 12.43 -9.25 -7.84
N ASP A 290 11.42 -9.81 -7.17
CA ASP A 290 10.10 -9.23 -7.03
C ASP A 290 9.60 -9.31 -5.59
N ILE A 291 8.69 -8.38 -5.28
CA ILE A 291 8.11 -8.19 -3.95
C ILE A 291 7.25 -9.39 -3.49
N PHE A 292 6.74 -10.22 -4.42
CA PHE A 292 5.93 -11.39 -4.08
C PHE A 292 6.82 -12.53 -3.53
N GLY A 293 8.04 -12.70 -4.05
CA GLY A 293 9.02 -13.62 -3.48
C GLY A 293 9.31 -13.30 -2.00
N PHE A 294 9.53 -12.02 -1.68
CA PHE A 294 9.72 -11.57 -0.29
C PHE A 294 8.49 -11.86 0.59
N LEU A 295 7.29 -11.62 0.07
CA LEU A 295 6.04 -11.94 0.77
C LEU A 295 5.97 -13.43 1.13
N LEU A 296 6.30 -14.31 0.19
CA LEU A 296 6.28 -15.75 0.41
C LEU A 296 7.26 -16.17 1.50
N GLU A 297 8.52 -15.72 1.46
CA GLU A 297 9.54 -16.06 2.46
C GLU A 297 9.09 -15.70 3.89
N HIS A 298 8.41 -14.57 4.06
CA HIS A 298 8.04 -14.09 5.39
C HIS A 298 6.70 -14.61 5.91
N LEU A 299 5.82 -15.12 5.03
CA LEU A 299 4.50 -15.60 5.42
C LEU A 299 4.32 -17.12 5.33
N LYS A 300 5.17 -17.84 4.60
CA LYS A 300 5.08 -19.30 4.40
C LYS A 300 6.26 -20.03 5.01
#